data_AF-A0A6V7JD39-F1
#
_entry.id   AF-A0A6V7JD39-F1
#
_cell.length_a   1.000
_cell.length_b   1.000
_cell.length_c   1.000
_cell.angle_alpha   90.00
_cell.angle_beta   90.00
_cell.angle_gamma   90.00
#
_symmetry.space_group_name_H-M   'P 1'
#
loop_
_entity.id
_entity.type
_entity.pdbx_description
1 polymer ?
#
loop_
_entity_poly.entity_id
_entity_poly.type
_entity_poly.pdbx_seq_one_letter_code
_entity_poly.pdbx_strand_id
1 'polypeptide(L)' 'DGVIAAEEFRYNCVSRIPVDSIDVLDEAYQNLLTDDDRKRGGLTLSRYQELYAQFLGNPDENCPAVHLFGPLRQL' A
#
# COMPACT_ATOMS: atom_id res chain seq x y z
N ASP A 1 7.30 8.79 11.43
CA ASP A 1 8.15 9.96 11.07
C ASP A 1 7.56 10.81 9.93
N GLY A 2 6.27 10.68 9.62
CA GLY A 2 5.62 11.37 8.50
C GLY A 2 5.73 10.61 7.17
N VAL A 3 6.42 9.46 7.17
CA VAL A 3 6.49 8.48 6.10
C VAL A 3 5.88 7.17 6.63
N ILE A 4 5.13 6.46 5.80
CA ILE A 4 4.68 5.09 6.09
C ILE A 4 5.68 4.14 5.45
N ALA A 5 6.52 3.52 6.28
CA ALA A 5 7.48 2.50 5.87
C ALA A 5 6.83 1.10 5.76
N ALA A 6 7.55 0.13 5.22
CA ALA A 6 7.06 -1.24 5.05
C ALA A 6 6.56 -1.86 6.37
N GLU A 7 7.24 -1.63 7.49
CA GLU A 7 6.84 -2.16 8.80
C GLU A 7 5.48 -1.62 9.26
N GLU A 8 5.26 -0.32 9.11
CA GLU A 8 4.00 0.33 9.48
C GLU A 8 2.85 -0.11 8.56
N PHE A 9 3.12 -0.27 7.27
CA PHE A 9 2.16 -0.82 6.32
C PHE A 9 1.76 -2.26 6.71
N ARG A 10 2.72 -3.12 7.02
CA ARG A 10 2.46 -4.50 7.47
C ARG A 10 1.61 -4.50 8.73
N TYR A 11 2.01 -3.72 9.75
CA TYR A 11 1.29 -3.62 11.02
C TYR A 11 -0.17 -3.17 10.81
N ASN A 12 -0.39 -2.19 9.94
CA ASN A 12 -1.75 -1.74 9.60
C ASN A 12 -2.58 -2.87 8.97
N CYS A 13 -2.02 -3.59 7.99
CA CYS A 13 -2.72 -4.65 7.28
C CYS A 13 -3.11 -5.80 8.22
N VAL A 14 -2.17 -6.32 9.02
CA VAL A 14 -2.42 -7.46 9.92
C VAL A 14 -3.42 -7.14 11.03
N SER A 15 -3.61 -5.85 11.35
CA SER A 15 -4.62 -5.41 12.32
C SER A 15 -6.05 -5.45 11.79
N ARG A 16 -6.24 -5.60 10.48
CA ARG A 16 -7.55 -5.44 9.78
C ARG A 16 -7.96 -6.69 9.02
N ILE A 17 -7.00 -7.41 8.47
CA ILE A 17 -7.25 -8.60 7.66
C ILE A 17 -6.35 -9.75 8.14
N PRO A 18 -6.83 -11.00 8.08
CA PRO A 18 -5.94 -12.15 8.14
C PRO A 18 -4.96 -12.05 6.96
N VAL A 19 -3.75 -12.55 7.13
CA VAL A 19 -2.74 -12.66 6.06
C VAL A 19 -1.96 -13.95 6.25
N ASP A 20 -1.57 -14.58 5.15
CA ASP A 20 -0.92 -15.88 5.19
C ASP A 20 0.58 -15.78 5.48
N SER A 21 1.23 -14.72 4.96
CA SER A 21 2.65 -14.45 5.19
C SER A 21 2.95 -12.95 5.18
N ILE A 22 4.15 -12.58 5.64
CA ILE A 22 4.65 -11.20 5.51
C ILE A 22 5.02 -10.90 4.05
N ASP A 23 5.44 -11.90 3.27
CA ASP A 23 5.90 -11.72 1.89
C ASP A 23 4.80 -11.13 1.00
N VAL A 24 3.54 -11.54 1.19
CA VAL A 24 2.41 -10.98 0.42
C VAL A 24 2.13 -9.51 0.76
N LEU A 25 2.47 -9.08 1.98
CA LEU A 25 2.38 -7.68 2.38
C LEU A 25 3.51 -6.87 1.76
N ASP A 26 4.71 -7.46 1.66
CA ASP A 26 5.86 -6.83 1.02
C ASP A 26 5.63 -6.62 -0.46
N GLU A 27 5.09 -7.63 -1.13
CA GLU A 27 4.71 -7.53 -2.54
C GLU A 27 3.66 -6.43 -2.76
N ALA A 28 2.60 -6.41 -1.96
CA ALA A 28 1.57 -5.38 -2.03
C ALA A 28 2.14 -3.98 -1.80
N TYR A 29 3.02 -3.83 -0.81
CA TYR A 29 3.69 -2.57 -0.54
C TYR A 29 4.59 -2.15 -1.71
N GLN A 30 5.37 -3.05 -2.29
CA GLN A 30 6.20 -2.72 -3.45
C GLN A 30 5.38 -2.30 -4.67
N ASN A 31 4.22 -2.92 -4.90
CA ASN A 31 3.31 -2.55 -5.98
C ASN A 31 2.63 -1.18 -5.74
N LEU A 32 2.57 -0.71 -4.50
CA LEU A 32 2.03 0.59 -4.12
C LEU A 32 3.02 1.74 -4.38
N LEU A 33 4.32 1.47 -4.25
CA LEU A 33 5.38 2.48 -4.30
C LEU A 33 5.80 2.84 -5.72
N THR A 34 6.01 4.13 -5.93
CA THR A 34 6.83 4.65 -7.04
C THR A 34 8.32 4.68 -6.67
N ASP A 35 9.18 4.96 -7.64
CA ASP A 35 10.62 5.12 -7.38
C ASP A 35 10.96 6.30 -6.45
N ASP A 36 10.14 7.37 -6.46
CA ASP A 36 10.35 8.50 -5.53
C ASP A 36 9.98 8.10 -4.11
N ASP A 37 8.88 7.36 -3.93
CA ASP A 37 8.46 6.85 -2.62
C ASP A 37 9.55 5.93 -2.03
N ARG A 38 10.13 5.04 -2.85
CA ARG A 38 11.26 4.18 -2.44
C ARG A 38 12.46 4.99 -1.96
N LYS A 39 12.83 6.05 -2.67
CA LYS A 39 13.96 6.93 -2.27
C LYS A 39 13.70 7.68 -0.96
N ARG A 40 12.44 7.98 -0.66
CA ARG A 40 12.01 8.64 0.59
C ARG A 40 11.85 7.68 1.76
N GLY A 41 11.96 6.37 1.51
CA GLY A 41 11.77 5.32 2.52
C GLY A 41 10.30 4.91 2.72
N GLY A 42 9.38 5.39 1.88
CA GLY A 42 7.97 5.01 1.93
C GLY A 42 7.01 6.12 1.50
N LEU A 43 5.75 5.99 1.90
CA LEU A 43 4.68 6.91 1.50
C LEU A 43 4.62 8.14 2.40
N THR A 44 4.75 9.32 1.83
CA THR A 44 4.42 10.56 2.54
C THR A 44 2.90 10.70 2.71
N LEU A 45 2.49 11.61 3.59
CA LEU A 45 1.07 11.95 3.75
C LEU A 45 0.40 12.36 2.43
N SER A 46 1.08 13.18 1.60
CA SER A 46 0.53 13.63 0.31
C SER A 46 0.34 12.46 -0.65
N ARG A 47 1.31 11.55 -0.73
CA ARG A 47 1.22 10.36 -1.57
C ARG A 47 0.07 9.45 -1.12
N TYR A 48 -0.07 9.25 0.19
CA TYR A 48 -1.17 8.48 0.75
C TYR A 48 -2.54 9.08 0.37
N GLN A 49 -2.70 10.40 0.42
CA GLN A 49 -3.95 11.07 0.04
C GLN A 49 -4.27 10.88 -1.45
N GLU A 50 -3.28 10.93 -2.33
CA GLU A 50 -3.46 10.66 -3.76
C GLU A 50 -3.90 9.21 -4.02
N LEU A 51 -3.23 8.25 -3.39
CA LEU A 51 -3.58 6.83 -3.48
C LEU A 51 -4.99 6.57 -2.94
N TYR A 52 -5.37 7.21 -1.84
CA TYR A 52 -6.71 7.10 -1.27
C TYR A 52 -7.79 7.64 -2.23
N ALA A 53 -7.55 8.79 -2.86
CA ALA A 53 -8.47 9.33 -3.86
C ALA A 53 -8.60 8.40 -5.08
N GLN A 54 -7.49 7.82 -5.54
CA GLN A 54 -7.50 6.85 -6.63
C GLN A 54 -8.24 5.58 -6.26
N PHE A 55 -8.04 5.03 -5.06
CA PHE A 55 -8.74 3.84 -4.61
C PHE A 55 -10.27 4.02 -4.61
N LEU A 56 -10.76 5.21 -4.27
CA LEU A 56 -12.20 5.49 -4.22
C LEU A 56 -12.84 5.74 -5.58
N GLY A 57 -12.09 6.21 -6.57
CA GLY A 57 -12.65 6.78 -7.79
C GLY A 57 -12.02 6.35 -9.11
N ASN A 58 -10.90 5.64 -9.09
CA ASN A 58 -10.25 5.15 -10.31
C ASN A 58 -10.79 3.76 -10.67
N PRO A 59 -11.45 3.58 -11.82
CA PRO A 59 -11.96 2.27 -12.24
C PRO A 59 -10.87 1.33 -12.77
N ASP A 60 -9.63 1.79 -12.94
CA ASP A 60 -8.52 0.95 -13.40
C ASP A 60 -8.02 0.02 -12.29
N GLU A 61 -8.27 -1.27 -12.45
CA GLU A 61 -7.84 -2.32 -11.52
C GLU A 61 -6.32 -2.54 -11.51
N ASN A 62 -5.58 -2.00 -12.49
CA ASN A 62 -4.11 -2.07 -12.51
C ASN A 62 -3.45 -0.87 -11.81
N CYS A 63 -4.24 0.06 -11.28
CA CYS A 63 -3.74 1.22 -10.57
C CYS A 63 -3.08 0.78 -9.25
N PRO A 64 -1.89 1.30 -8.87
CA PRO A 64 -1.22 0.95 -7.60
C PRO A 64 -2.10 1.09 -6.35
N ALA A 65 -3.06 2.03 -6.39
CA ALA A 65 -3.97 2.32 -5.29
C ALA A 65 -4.77 1.10 -4.82
N VAL A 66 -5.00 0.09 -5.66
CA VAL A 66 -5.69 -1.15 -5.28
C VAL A 66 -4.99 -1.88 -4.12
N HIS A 67 -3.68 -1.66 -3.93
CA HIS A 67 -2.89 -2.24 -2.85
C HIS A 67 -2.86 -1.41 -1.56
N LEU A 68 -3.55 -0.26 -1.51
CA LEU A 68 -3.47 0.70 -0.39
C LEU A 68 -3.88 0.08 0.96
N PHE A 69 -4.78 -0.91 0.93
CA PHE A 69 -5.30 -1.58 2.14
C PHE A 69 -4.84 -3.04 2.26
N GLY A 70 -3.76 -3.40 1.55
CA GLY A 70 -3.15 -4.72 1.63
C GLY A 70 -3.18 -5.48 0.30
N PRO A 71 -2.82 -6.78 0.33
CA PRO A 71 -2.77 -7.62 -0.86
C PRO A 71 -4.16 -7.86 -1.43
N LEU A 72 -4.22 -7.93 -2.77
CA LEU A 72 -5.42 -8.35 -3.47
C LEU A 72 -5.59 -9.86 -3.30
N ARG A 73 -6.60 -10.28 -2.55
CA ARG A 73 -7.03 -11.68 -2.55
C ARG A 73 -7.83 -11.92 -3.82
N GLN A 74 -7.47 -12.94 -4.59
CA GLN A 74 -8.46 -13.54 -5.48
C GLN A 74 -9.54 -14.14 -4.60
N LEU A 75 -10.78 -13.65 -4.74
CA LEU A 75 -11.97 -14.20 -4.10
C LEU A 75 -12.36 -15.54 -4.74
#